data_AF-A0A150SGH9-F1
#
_entry.id   AF-A0A150SGH9-F1
#
_cell.length_a   1.000
_cell.length_b   1.000
_cell.length_c   1.000
_cell.angle_alpha   90.00
_cell.angle_beta   90.00
_cell.angle_gamma   90.00
#
_symmetry.space_group_name_H-M   'P 1'
#
loop_
_entity.id
_entity.type
_entity.pdbx_description
1 polymer ?
#
loop_
_entity_poly.entity_id
_entity_poly.type
_entity_poly.pdbx_seq_one_letter_code
_entity_poly.pdbx_strand_id
1 'polypeptide(L)'
;MARLEQLGIRVDPDRFVAETPRFGSAVRWARATWLPSAPAHAGVHERDFIALAACELWKRWRPETPSQESLHELLLLGEDHADRHDDIAATEHWIHFWRSLRPLLTPELRTTSAAGELLGIDDSVLYNWASDFSIAATHAATHDAALGRRVAEVQGEILTQFSAEGDSWRLPLACDRAEVLYVTGERIEAERILREQIEAHPTSARAYVRLAELWTPYESKDREALTRALALLAQAAARPVKDAVDWDLAARIKELRKQLRACGGDAGKAATT
;
A
#
# COMPACT_ATOMS: atom_id res chain seq x y z
N MET A 1 -14.61 -11.24 -31.86
CA MET A 1 -15.09 -12.56 -32.30
C MET A 1 -14.71 -12.85 -33.75
N ALA A 2 -15.17 -12.08 -34.75
CA ALA A 2 -14.88 -12.33 -36.17
C ALA A 2 -13.39 -12.55 -36.52
N ARG A 3 -12.47 -11.77 -35.92
CA ARG A 3 -11.02 -11.94 -36.15
C ARG A 3 -10.42 -13.20 -35.50
N LEU A 4 -11.02 -13.71 -34.41
CA LEU A 4 -10.62 -15.01 -33.84
C LEU A 4 -11.08 -16.16 -34.75
N GLU A 5 -12.27 -16.07 -35.34
CA GLU A 5 -12.77 -17.07 -36.29
C GLU A 5 -11.93 -17.14 -37.56
N GLN A 6 -11.44 -16.00 -38.06
CA GLN A 6 -10.48 -15.94 -39.17
C GLN A 6 -9.16 -16.65 -38.85
N LEU A 7 -8.80 -16.73 -37.57
CA LEU A 7 -7.64 -17.47 -37.07
C LEU A 7 -7.98 -18.92 -36.70
N GLY A 8 -9.12 -19.45 -37.16
CA GLY A 8 -9.55 -20.83 -36.87
C GLY A 8 -10.02 -21.06 -35.44
N ILE A 9 -10.16 -20.01 -34.63
CA ILE A 9 -10.54 -20.10 -33.23
C ILE A 9 -12.06 -19.90 -33.13
N ARG A 10 -12.77 -20.99 -32.87
CA ARG A 10 -14.17 -20.93 -32.48
C ARG A 10 -14.27 -20.67 -30.98
N VAL A 11 -14.93 -19.58 -30.63
CA VAL A 11 -15.08 -19.18 -29.24
C VAL A 11 -16.43 -19.68 -28.70
N ASP A 12 -16.37 -20.32 -27.54
CA ASP A 12 -17.53 -20.81 -26.78
C ASP A 12 -17.51 -20.10 -25.41
N PRO A 13 -18.47 -19.18 -25.14
CA PRO A 13 -18.53 -18.46 -23.87
C PRO A 13 -18.71 -19.36 -22.65
N ASP A 14 -19.53 -20.40 -22.76
CA ASP A 14 -19.82 -21.30 -21.63
C ASP A 14 -18.57 -22.11 -21.26
N ARG A 15 -17.87 -22.62 -22.28
CA ARG A 15 -16.58 -23.28 -22.08
C ARG A 15 -15.53 -22.33 -21.52
N PHE A 16 -15.47 -21.09 -22.01
CA PHE A 16 -14.54 -20.09 -21.52
C PHE A 16 -14.76 -19.82 -20.03
N VAL A 17 -16.02 -19.56 -19.62
CA VAL A 17 -16.36 -19.29 -18.22
C VAL A 17 -16.09 -20.49 -17.32
N ALA A 18 -16.40 -21.70 -17.77
CA ALA A 18 -16.20 -22.92 -16.99
C ALA A 18 -14.72 -23.30 -16.82
N GLU A 19 -13.90 -23.11 -17.87
CA GLU A 19 -12.51 -23.60 -17.87
C GLU A 19 -11.46 -22.56 -17.48
N THR A 20 -11.74 -21.27 -17.55
CA THR A 20 -10.76 -20.25 -17.19
C THR A 20 -10.36 -20.20 -15.71
N PRO A 21 -11.22 -20.54 -14.71
CA PRO A 21 -10.83 -20.51 -13.30
C PRO A 21 -9.59 -21.37 -12.98
N ARG A 22 -9.47 -22.56 -13.58
CA ARG A 22 -8.30 -23.44 -13.36
C ARG A 22 -6.97 -22.85 -13.86
N PHE A 23 -7.01 -21.82 -14.71
CA PHE A 23 -5.82 -21.17 -15.21
C PHE A 23 -5.51 -19.85 -14.52
N GLY A 24 -6.49 -19.14 -13.94
CA GLY A 24 -6.29 -17.81 -13.34
C GLY A 24 -5.77 -16.71 -14.29
N SER A 25 -5.40 -17.06 -15.53
CA SER A 25 -4.80 -16.19 -16.54
C SER A 25 -5.47 -16.44 -17.87
N ALA A 26 -5.91 -15.35 -18.50
CA ALA A 26 -6.54 -15.38 -19.82
C ALA A 26 -5.51 -15.81 -20.88
N VAL A 27 -4.27 -15.31 -20.76
CA VAL A 27 -3.18 -15.63 -21.69
C VAL A 27 -2.76 -17.09 -21.58
N ARG A 28 -2.65 -17.63 -20.35
CA ARG A 28 -2.29 -19.03 -20.11
C ARG A 28 -3.37 -19.97 -20.64
N TRP A 29 -4.64 -19.64 -20.42
CA TRP A 29 -5.76 -20.39 -20.99
C TRP A 29 -5.71 -20.35 -22.53
N ALA A 30 -5.58 -19.16 -23.14
CA ALA A 30 -5.56 -19.01 -24.60
C ALA A 30 -4.37 -19.74 -25.24
N ARG A 31 -3.20 -19.72 -24.60
CA ARG A 31 -2.03 -20.48 -25.05
C ARG A 31 -2.27 -22.00 -25.04
N ALA A 32 -3.03 -22.49 -24.06
CA ALA A 32 -3.33 -23.92 -23.93
C ALA A 32 -4.49 -24.39 -24.82
N THR A 33 -5.45 -23.52 -25.16
CA THR A 33 -6.71 -23.91 -25.82
C THR A 33 -6.89 -23.34 -27.22
N TRP A 34 -6.57 -22.06 -27.44
CA TRP A 34 -6.80 -21.36 -28.70
C TRP A 34 -5.60 -21.38 -29.62
N LEU A 35 -4.42 -21.11 -29.08
CA LEU A 35 -3.18 -21.06 -29.85
C LEU A 35 -2.89 -22.36 -30.63
N PRO A 36 -3.18 -23.58 -30.11
CA PRO A 36 -3.02 -24.80 -30.89
C PRO A 36 -3.94 -24.92 -32.11
N SER A 37 -5.06 -24.17 -32.12
CA SER A 37 -6.01 -24.13 -33.25
C SER A 37 -5.65 -23.04 -34.28
N ALA A 38 -4.72 -22.15 -33.96
CA ALA A 38 -4.29 -21.08 -34.87
C ALA A 38 -3.45 -21.66 -36.03
N PRO A 39 -3.44 -21.00 -37.21
CA PRO A 39 -2.62 -21.45 -38.33
C PRO A 39 -1.14 -21.56 -37.96
N ALA A 40 -0.44 -22.57 -38.46
CA ALA A 40 0.98 -22.78 -38.16
C ALA A 40 1.88 -21.58 -38.53
N HIS A 41 1.44 -20.76 -39.49
CA HIS A 41 2.12 -19.55 -39.95
C HIS A 41 1.68 -18.27 -39.20
N ALA A 42 0.85 -18.37 -38.15
CA ALA A 42 0.47 -17.23 -37.32
C ALA A 42 1.73 -16.59 -36.72
N GLY A 43 1.98 -15.34 -37.11
CA GLY A 43 3.10 -14.54 -36.68
C GLY A 43 2.89 -14.01 -35.27
N VAL A 44 3.83 -13.19 -34.81
CA VAL A 44 3.81 -12.62 -33.45
C VAL A 44 2.54 -11.81 -33.21
N HIS A 45 2.13 -10.97 -34.17
CA HIS A 45 0.94 -10.14 -34.04
C HIS A 45 -0.37 -10.92 -33.93
N GLU A 46 -0.53 -12.03 -34.65
CA GLU A 46 -1.71 -12.89 -34.51
C GLU A 46 -1.74 -13.56 -33.13
N ARG A 47 -0.60 -14.00 -32.62
CA ARG A 47 -0.49 -14.62 -31.29
C ARG A 47 -0.79 -13.62 -30.18
N ASP A 48 -0.27 -12.40 -30.28
CA ASP A 48 -0.55 -11.32 -29.35
C ASP A 48 -2.03 -10.95 -29.40
N PHE A 49 -2.61 -10.86 -30.60
CA PHE A 49 -4.06 -10.63 -30.75
C PHE A 49 -4.89 -11.72 -30.05
N ILE A 50 -4.53 -12.99 -30.17
CA ILE A 50 -5.23 -14.10 -29.49
C ILE A 50 -5.17 -13.93 -27.96
N ALA A 51 -4.00 -13.58 -27.43
CA ALA A 51 -3.79 -13.33 -26.01
C ALA A 51 -4.64 -12.14 -25.52
N LEU A 52 -4.56 -10.99 -26.19
CA LEU A 52 -5.33 -9.80 -25.86
C LEU A 52 -6.83 -10.03 -25.97
N ALA A 53 -7.28 -10.75 -27.00
CA ALA A 53 -8.69 -11.08 -27.15
C ALA A 53 -9.21 -11.96 -25.99
N ALA A 54 -8.38 -12.85 -25.46
CA ALA A 54 -8.75 -13.63 -24.28
C ALA A 54 -8.86 -12.74 -23.03
N CYS A 55 -7.97 -11.78 -22.84
CA CYS A 55 -8.06 -10.80 -21.74
C CYS A 55 -9.36 -9.98 -21.83
N GLU A 56 -9.69 -9.46 -23.01
CA GLU A 56 -10.91 -8.68 -23.23
C GLU A 56 -12.19 -9.52 -23.05
N LEU A 57 -12.18 -10.78 -23.48
CA LEU A 57 -13.30 -11.69 -23.27
C LEU A 57 -13.45 -12.09 -21.80
N TRP A 58 -12.35 -12.20 -21.05
CA TRP A 58 -12.40 -12.38 -19.61
C TRP A 58 -13.07 -11.20 -18.92
N LYS A 59 -12.63 -9.97 -19.19
CA LYS A 59 -13.24 -8.74 -18.65
C LYS A 59 -14.76 -8.69 -18.93
N ARG A 60 -15.18 -9.17 -20.10
CA ARG A 60 -16.59 -9.17 -20.50
C ARG A 60 -17.43 -10.28 -19.86
N TRP A 61 -16.89 -11.48 -19.72
CA TRP A 61 -17.66 -12.66 -19.33
C TRP A 61 -17.48 -13.07 -17.87
N ARG A 62 -16.45 -12.55 -17.20
CA ARG A 62 -16.17 -12.79 -15.78
C ARG A 62 -15.71 -11.50 -15.08
N PRO A 63 -16.48 -10.40 -15.15
CA PRO A 63 -16.06 -9.12 -14.60
C PRO A 63 -15.84 -9.16 -13.06
N GLU A 64 -16.48 -10.10 -12.36
CA GLU A 64 -16.39 -10.21 -10.90
C GLU A 64 -15.12 -10.93 -10.42
N THR A 65 -14.49 -11.75 -11.27
CA THR A 65 -13.26 -12.47 -10.92
C THR A 65 -12.16 -12.02 -11.87
N PRO A 66 -11.21 -11.17 -11.42
CA PRO A 66 -10.17 -10.66 -12.31
C PRO A 66 -9.25 -11.80 -12.77
N SER A 67 -8.72 -11.67 -14.00
CA SER A 67 -7.58 -12.50 -14.41
C SER A 67 -6.28 -11.96 -13.81
N GLN A 68 -5.21 -12.75 -13.84
CA GLN A 68 -3.86 -12.28 -13.50
C GLN A 68 -3.49 -11.03 -14.31
N GLU A 69 -3.85 -10.96 -15.60
CA GLU A 69 -3.58 -9.79 -16.43
C GLU A 69 -4.39 -8.57 -15.99
N SER A 70 -5.66 -8.73 -15.60
CA SER A 70 -6.45 -7.63 -15.03
C SER A 70 -5.90 -7.13 -13.70
N LEU A 71 -5.42 -8.02 -12.83
CA LEU A 71 -4.75 -7.62 -11.60
C LEU A 71 -3.46 -6.85 -11.87
N HIS A 72 -2.65 -7.34 -12.82
CA HIS A 72 -1.41 -6.67 -13.21
C HIS A 72 -1.69 -5.30 -13.85
N GLU A 73 -2.72 -5.17 -14.68
CA GLU A 73 -3.17 -3.90 -15.25
C GLU A 73 -3.54 -2.89 -14.15
N LEU A 74 -4.28 -3.30 -13.12
CA LEU A 74 -4.62 -2.42 -11.98
C LEU A 74 -3.39 -1.97 -11.21
N LEU A 75 -2.39 -2.84 -11.05
CA LEU A 75 -1.14 -2.50 -10.40
C LEU A 75 -0.40 -1.41 -11.19
N LEU A 76 -0.21 -1.63 -12.49
CA LEU A 76 0.50 -0.71 -13.39
C LEU A 76 -0.21 0.64 -13.55
N LEU A 77 -1.55 0.66 -13.56
CA LEU A 77 -2.30 1.92 -13.59
C LEU A 77 -2.05 2.76 -12.33
N GLY A 78 -1.95 2.12 -11.16
CA GLY A 78 -1.58 2.83 -9.93
C GLY A 78 -0.17 3.41 -10.00
N GLU A 79 0.80 2.65 -10.54
CA GLU A 79 2.17 3.13 -10.77
C GLU A 79 2.20 4.33 -11.74
N ASP A 80 1.49 4.26 -12.87
CA ASP A 80 1.42 5.36 -13.85
C ASP A 80 0.82 6.66 -13.26
N HIS A 81 -0.14 6.54 -12.34
CA HIS A 81 -0.65 7.69 -11.60
C HIS A 81 0.35 8.23 -10.56
N ALA A 82 1.04 7.34 -9.83
CA ALA A 82 2.06 7.73 -8.86
C ALA A 82 3.24 8.46 -9.52
N ASP A 83 3.70 7.98 -10.69
CA ASP A 83 4.74 8.61 -11.50
C ASP A 83 4.36 10.03 -11.98
N ARG A 84 3.06 10.29 -12.10
CA ARG A 84 2.51 11.62 -12.44
C ARG A 84 2.18 12.47 -11.22
N HIS A 85 2.50 12.00 -10.01
CA HIS A 85 2.15 12.63 -8.74
C HIS A 85 0.63 12.82 -8.53
N ASP A 86 -0.18 11.94 -9.12
CA ASP A 86 -1.63 11.89 -8.90
C ASP A 86 -1.93 10.89 -7.78
N ASP A 87 -1.59 11.26 -6.55
CA ASP A 87 -1.65 10.39 -5.37
C ASP A 87 -3.06 9.87 -5.09
N ILE A 88 -4.10 10.67 -5.38
CA ILE A 88 -5.50 10.27 -5.20
C ILE A 88 -5.85 9.16 -6.18
N ALA A 89 -5.57 9.34 -7.47
CA ALA A 89 -5.88 8.33 -8.47
C ALA A 89 -5.04 7.06 -8.27
N ALA A 90 -3.75 7.18 -7.93
CA ALA A 90 -2.90 6.04 -7.60
C ALA A 90 -3.49 5.22 -6.43
N THR A 91 -3.89 5.91 -5.36
CA THR A 91 -4.50 5.30 -4.18
C THR A 91 -5.82 4.59 -4.50
N GLU A 92 -6.71 5.21 -5.27
CA GLU A 92 -7.97 4.59 -5.71
C GLU A 92 -7.73 3.31 -6.51
N HIS A 93 -6.79 3.32 -7.46
CA HIS A 93 -6.45 2.14 -8.26
C HIS A 93 -5.86 1.02 -7.41
N TRP A 94 -4.94 1.33 -6.48
CA TRP A 94 -4.36 0.32 -5.60
C TRP A 94 -5.34 -0.22 -4.56
N ILE A 95 -6.32 0.57 -4.10
CA ILE A 95 -7.45 0.04 -3.32
C ILE A 95 -8.28 -0.93 -4.17
N HIS A 96 -8.52 -0.60 -5.44
CA HIS A 96 -9.24 -1.51 -6.33
C HIS A 96 -8.45 -2.79 -6.59
N PHE A 97 -7.14 -2.69 -6.81
CA PHE A 97 -6.25 -3.85 -6.91
C PHE A 97 -6.34 -4.74 -5.66
N TRP A 98 -6.21 -4.19 -4.45
CA TRP A 98 -6.32 -4.96 -3.21
C TRP A 98 -7.67 -5.65 -3.08
N ARG A 99 -8.77 -4.95 -3.34
CA ARG A 99 -10.14 -5.52 -3.28
C ARG A 99 -10.36 -6.64 -4.28
N SER A 100 -9.68 -6.58 -5.42
CA SER A 100 -9.70 -7.60 -6.47
C SER A 100 -8.81 -8.80 -6.13
N LEU A 101 -7.67 -8.56 -5.47
CA LEU A 101 -6.72 -9.59 -5.04
C LEU A 101 -7.20 -10.36 -3.80
N ARG A 102 -7.67 -9.66 -2.77
CA ARG A 102 -7.98 -10.23 -1.44
C ARG A 102 -8.88 -11.47 -1.48
N PRO A 103 -9.96 -11.55 -2.30
CA PRO A 103 -10.79 -12.76 -2.37
C PRO A 103 -10.06 -14.00 -2.90
N LEU A 104 -8.92 -13.83 -3.57
CA LEU A 104 -8.09 -14.92 -4.08
C LEU A 104 -7.10 -15.44 -3.02
N LEU A 105 -6.91 -14.70 -1.93
CA LEU A 105 -5.97 -15.05 -0.88
C LEU A 105 -6.62 -15.98 0.14
N THR A 106 -5.92 -17.05 0.50
CA THR A 106 -6.33 -17.93 1.60
C THR A 106 -5.70 -17.47 2.92
N PRO A 107 -6.23 -17.89 4.08
CA PRO A 107 -5.63 -17.57 5.39
C PRO A 107 -4.18 -18.04 5.56
N GLU A 108 -3.75 -19.03 4.78
CA GLU A 108 -2.39 -19.59 4.81
C GLU A 108 -1.38 -18.73 4.03
N LEU A 109 -1.82 -17.90 3.09
CA LEU A 109 -0.97 -17.00 2.30
C LEU A 109 -0.61 -15.75 3.10
N ARG A 110 0.30 -15.92 4.07
CA ARG A 110 0.63 -14.91 5.09
C ARG A 110 1.83 -14.03 4.76
N THR A 111 2.39 -14.15 3.56
CA THR A 111 3.47 -13.31 3.04
C THR A 111 3.14 -12.83 1.62
N THR A 112 3.69 -11.67 1.25
CA THR A 112 3.63 -11.08 -0.09
C THR A 112 4.24 -12.01 -1.13
N SER A 113 5.35 -12.68 -0.81
CA SER A 113 5.98 -13.70 -1.67
C SER A 113 5.03 -14.87 -1.96
N ALA A 114 4.37 -15.45 -0.95
CA ALA A 114 3.44 -16.56 -1.16
C ALA A 114 2.20 -16.14 -1.99
N ALA A 115 1.72 -14.91 -1.82
CA ALA A 115 0.68 -14.36 -2.66
C ALA A 115 1.18 -14.08 -4.10
N GLY A 116 2.44 -13.66 -4.26
CA GLY A 116 3.09 -13.47 -5.56
C GLY A 116 3.18 -14.78 -6.36
N GLU A 117 3.55 -15.88 -5.71
CA GLU A 117 3.60 -17.21 -6.33
C GLU A 117 2.24 -17.64 -6.91
N LEU A 118 1.14 -17.39 -6.17
CA LEU A 118 -0.22 -17.63 -6.66
C LEU A 118 -0.53 -16.83 -7.95
N LEU A 119 -0.05 -15.59 -8.00
CA LEU A 119 -0.23 -14.70 -9.14
C LEU A 119 0.78 -14.93 -10.27
N GLY A 120 1.80 -15.77 -10.05
CA GLY A 120 2.88 -15.99 -11.01
C GLY A 120 3.74 -14.75 -11.25
N ILE A 121 3.85 -13.87 -10.24
CA ILE A 121 4.68 -12.66 -10.27
C ILE A 121 5.85 -12.79 -9.30
N ASP A 122 6.87 -11.96 -9.51
CA ASP A 122 8.05 -11.90 -8.65
C ASP A 122 7.69 -11.45 -7.22
N ASP A 123 8.44 -11.95 -6.24
CA ASP A 123 8.17 -11.71 -4.81
C ASP A 123 8.27 -10.23 -4.43
N SER A 124 9.12 -9.47 -5.13
CA SER A 124 9.30 -8.04 -4.89
C SER A 124 8.09 -7.21 -5.31
N VAL A 125 7.23 -7.70 -6.21
CA VAL A 125 6.13 -6.89 -6.79
C VAL A 125 5.11 -6.51 -5.72
N LEU A 126 4.57 -7.49 -4.99
CA LEU A 126 3.60 -7.21 -3.93
C LEU A 126 4.25 -6.54 -2.71
N TYR A 127 5.52 -6.86 -2.45
CA TYR A 127 6.29 -6.24 -1.38
C TYR A 127 6.43 -4.72 -1.60
N ASN A 128 6.87 -4.32 -2.79
CA ASN A 128 7.08 -2.93 -3.17
C ASN A 128 5.74 -2.19 -3.31
N TRP A 129 4.76 -2.81 -3.96
CA TRP A 129 3.42 -2.25 -4.10
C TRP A 129 2.83 -1.76 -2.77
N ALA A 130 2.91 -2.56 -1.71
CA ALA A 130 2.33 -2.17 -0.43
C ALA A 130 3.04 -0.95 0.19
N SER A 131 4.34 -0.81 -0.04
CA SER A 131 5.12 0.35 0.37
C SER A 131 4.71 1.59 -0.44
N ASP A 132 4.66 1.47 -1.76
CA ASP A 132 4.32 2.57 -2.67
C ASP A 132 2.87 3.03 -2.44
N PHE A 133 1.96 2.08 -2.24
CA PHE A 133 0.59 2.33 -1.81
C PHE A 133 0.55 3.14 -0.51
N SER A 134 1.33 2.73 0.50
CA SER A 134 1.36 3.42 1.79
C SER A 134 1.79 4.89 1.67
N ILE A 135 2.80 5.16 0.83
CA ILE A 135 3.33 6.50 0.59
C ILE A 135 2.27 7.38 -0.10
N ALA A 136 1.76 6.96 -1.27
CA ALA A 136 0.77 7.74 -2.01
C ALA A 136 -0.51 7.96 -1.18
N ALA A 137 -0.93 6.93 -0.45
CA ALA A 137 -2.14 7.01 0.34
C ALA A 137 -2.02 7.95 1.55
N THR A 138 -0.82 8.08 2.11
CA THR A 138 -0.53 9.05 3.18
C THR A 138 -0.67 10.48 2.66
N HIS A 139 -0.17 10.77 1.46
CA HIS A 139 -0.37 12.08 0.82
C HIS A 139 -1.85 12.32 0.49
N ALA A 140 -2.51 11.35 -0.14
CA ALA A 140 -3.93 11.46 -0.51
C ALA A 140 -4.84 11.73 0.70
N ALA A 141 -4.55 11.10 1.85
CA ALA A 141 -5.32 11.28 3.08
C ALA A 141 -5.31 12.71 3.63
N THR A 142 -4.29 13.53 3.29
CA THR A 142 -4.24 14.94 3.69
C THR A 142 -5.22 15.82 2.89
N HIS A 143 -5.64 15.36 1.71
CA HIS A 143 -6.53 16.07 0.80
C HIS A 143 -7.97 15.54 0.85
N ASP A 144 -8.16 14.25 1.14
CA ASP A 144 -9.46 13.61 1.24
C ASP A 144 -9.53 12.68 2.47
N ALA A 145 -10.24 13.13 3.51
CA ALA A 145 -10.39 12.36 4.74
C ALA A 145 -11.25 11.10 4.59
N ALA A 146 -12.19 11.07 3.64
CA ALA A 146 -13.00 9.89 3.39
C ALA A 146 -12.16 8.80 2.70
N LEU A 147 -11.35 9.19 1.72
CA LEU A 147 -10.36 8.32 1.12
C LEU A 147 -9.35 7.82 2.17
N GLY A 148 -8.82 8.71 3.01
CA GLY A 148 -7.87 8.34 4.05
C GLY A 148 -8.42 7.30 5.04
N ARG A 149 -9.69 7.40 5.47
CA ARG A 149 -10.29 6.34 6.32
C ARG A 149 -10.32 4.98 5.61
N ARG A 150 -10.70 4.97 4.33
CA ARG A 150 -10.75 3.75 3.51
C ARG A 150 -9.35 3.16 3.28
N VAL A 151 -8.33 4.01 3.13
CA VAL A 151 -6.91 3.62 3.07
C VAL A 151 -6.49 2.92 4.36
N ALA A 152 -6.79 3.51 5.52
CA ALA A 152 -6.41 2.95 6.80
C ALA A 152 -7.04 1.58 7.08
N GLU A 153 -8.26 1.36 6.58
CA GLU A 153 -8.90 0.03 6.55
C GLU A 153 -8.08 -0.94 5.70
N VAL A 154 -7.78 -0.58 4.44
CA VAL A 154 -7.01 -1.42 3.52
C VAL A 154 -5.61 -1.73 4.05
N GLN A 155 -4.87 -0.75 4.59
CA GLN A 155 -3.57 -1.00 5.24
C GLN A 155 -3.70 -1.99 6.41
N GLY A 156 -4.78 -1.90 7.19
CA GLY A 156 -5.08 -2.85 8.27
C GLY A 156 -5.38 -4.26 7.76
N GLU A 157 -6.10 -4.39 6.65
CA GLU A 157 -6.37 -5.67 5.99
C GLU A 157 -5.08 -6.30 5.45
N ILE A 158 -4.23 -5.51 4.79
CA ILE A 158 -2.91 -5.93 4.29
C ILE A 158 -2.04 -6.44 5.44
N LEU A 159 -1.95 -5.68 6.55
CA LEU A 159 -1.21 -6.08 7.75
C LEU A 159 -1.78 -7.36 8.41
N THR A 160 -3.07 -7.61 8.29
CA THR A 160 -3.72 -8.81 8.82
C THR A 160 -3.42 -10.02 7.94
N GLN A 161 -3.60 -9.88 6.64
CA GLN A 161 -3.33 -10.93 5.66
C GLN A 161 -1.86 -11.34 5.70
N PHE A 162 -0.95 -10.38 5.57
CA PHE A 162 0.49 -10.63 5.51
C PHE A 162 1.14 -10.63 6.90
N SER A 163 0.54 -11.39 7.82
CA SER A 163 0.93 -11.44 9.22
C SER A 163 2.21 -12.24 9.51
N ALA A 164 2.77 -12.92 8.51
CA ALA A 164 4.07 -13.60 8.60
C ALA A 164 5.21 -12.81 7.93
N GLU A 165 4.94 -11.61 7.43
CA GLU A 165 6.00 -10.71 6.93
C GLU A 165 6.95 -10.23 8.04
N GLY A 166 8.16 -9.85 7.66
CA GLY A 166 9.15 -9.32 8.58
C GLY A 166 8.82 -7.92 9.10
N ASP A 167 9.31 -7.59 10.29
CA ASP A 167 9.12 -6.26 10.92
C ASP A 167 9.66 -5.12 10.05
N SER A 168 10.71 -5.37 9.25
CA SER A 168 11.26 -4.39 8.31
C SER A 168 10.25 -3.89 7.29
N TRP A 169 9.21 -4.67 7.00
CA TRP A 169 8.11 -4.32 6.10
C TRP A 169 6.84 -3.93 6.87
N ARG A 170 6.51 -4.68 7.92
CA ARG A 170 5.27 -4.48 8.69
C ARG A 170 5.26 -3.19 9.51
N LEU A 171 6.37 -2.87 10.18
CA LEU A 171 6.45 -1.69 11.05
C LEU A 171 6.26 -0.38 10.27
N PRO A 172 6.89 -0.16 9.10
CA PRO A 172 6.57 0.96 8.22
C PRO A 172 5.07 1.13 7.96
N LEU A 173 4.43 0.08 7.45
CA LEU A 173 3.03 0.12 7.05
C LEU A 173 2.09 0.37 8.25
N ALA A 174 2.42 -0.16 9.44
CA ALA A 174 1.67 0.12 10.67
C ALA A 174 1.80 1.59 11.11
N CYS A 175 2.99 2.19 10.97
CA CYS A 175 3.21 3.60 11.29
C CYS A 175 2.47 4.52 10.33
N ASP A 176 2.49 4.21 9.03
CA ASP A 176 1.80 5.00 8.01
C ASP A 176 0.28 4.89 8.17
N ARG A 177 -0.26 3.71 8.50
CA ARG A 177 -1.66 3.55 8.87
C ARG A 177 -2.06 4.45 10.05
N ALA A 178 -1.21 4.51 11.08
CA ALA A 178 -1.46 5.37 12.21
C ALA A 178 -1.44 6.86 11.82
N GLU A 179 -0.52 7.27 10.94
CA GLU A 179 -0.50 8.63 10.40
C GLU A 179 -1.78 8.98 9.66
N VAL A 180 -2.22 8.12 8.74
CA VAL A 180 -3.48 8.28 7.99
C VAL A 180 -4.67 8.42 8.95
N LEU A 181 -4.77 7.54 9.95
CA LEU A 181 -5.83 7.63 10.97
C LEU A 181 -5.77 8.94 11.75
N TYR A 182 -4.57 9.39 12.10
CA TYR A 182 -4.39 10.62 12.86
C TYR A 182 -4.86 11.86 12.07
N VAL A 183 -4.44 11.99 10.81
CA VAL A 183 -4.78 13.14 9.97
C VAL A 183 -6.26 13.14 9.56
N THR A 184 -6.89 11.97 9.51
CA THR A 184 -8.33 11.84 9.21
C THR A 184 -9.24 11.95 10.45
N GLY A 185 -8.68 12.14 11.64
CA GLY A 185 -9.39 12.46 12.88
C GLY A 185 -9.45 11.33 13.92
N GLU A 186 -9.04 10.11 13.58
CA GLU A 186 -9.05 8.92 14.45
C GLU A 186 -7.83 8.86 15.37
N ARG A 187 -7.56 9.95 16.08
CA ARG A 187 -6.30 10.17 16.83
C ARG A 187 -6.05 9.17 17.94
N ILE A 188 -7.10 8.74 18.65
CA ILE A 188 -6.97 7.78 19.76
C ILE A 188 -6.46 6.44 19.24
N GLU A 189 -7.04 5.96 18.14
CA GLU A 189 -6.64 4.71 17.50
C GLU A 189 -5.23 4.79 16.91
N ALA A 190 -4.90 5.90 16.24
CA ALA A 190 -3.55 6.17 15.74
C ALA A 190 -2.50 6.10 16.86
N GLU A 191 -2.74 6.79 17.98
CA GLU A 191 -1.83 6.73 19.14
C GLU A 191 -1.71 5.32 19.72
N ARG A 192 -2.82 4.58 19.80
CA ARG A 192 -2.82 3.19 20.29
C ARG A 192 -1.91 2.31 19.44
N ILE A 193 -2.07 2.37 18.11
CA ILE A 193 -1.25 1.60 17.16
C ILE A 193 0.24 1.92 17.36
N LEU A 194 0.61 3.19 17.40
CA LEU A 194 2.02 3.58 17.56
C LEU A 194 2.60 3.17 18.92
N ARG A 195 1.80 3.21 19.99
CA ARG A 195 2.23 2.73 21.31
C ARG A 195 2.47 1.23 21.32
N GLU A 196 1.61 0.45 20.66
CA GLU A 196 1.81 -0.99 20.49
C GLU A 196 3.08 -1.28 19.67
N GLN A 197 3.34 -0.51 18.61
CA GLN A 197 4.58 -0.64 17.84
C GLN A 197 5.82 -0.27 18.67
N ILE A 198 5.73 0.73 19.55
CA ILE A 198 6.81 1.08 20.49
C ILE A 198 7.08 -0.06 21.50
N GLU A 199 6.03 -0.71 21.98
CA GLU A 199 6.14 -1.84 22.91
C GLU A 199 6.74 -3.08 22.23
N ALA A 200 6.29 -3.40 21.02
CA ALA A 200 6.78 -4.53 20.23
C ALA A 200 8.20 -4.30 19.69
N HIS A 201 8.54 -3.05 19.34
CA HIS A 201 9.83 -2.68 18.73
C HIS A 201 10.54 -1.58 19.53
N PRO A 202 10.90 -1.83 20.81
CA PRO A 202 11.43 -0.81 21.71
C PRO A 202 12.82 -0.27 21.32
N THR A 203 13.47 -0.90 20.34
CA THR A 203 14.79 -0.54 19.81
C THR A 203 14.75 0.05 18.40
N SER A 204 13.55 0.33 17.86
CA SER A 204 13.39 1.13 16.63
C SER A 204 12.87 2.52 16.97
N ALA A 205 13.50 3.55 16.39
CA ALA A 205 13.14 4.94 16.53
C ALA A 205 11.82 5.28 15.81
N ARG A 206 11.45 4.53 14.76
CA ARG A 206 10.38 4.90 13.82
C ARG A 206 9.06 5.24 14.51
N ALA A 207 8.53 4.33 15.34
CA ALA A 207 7.23 4.56 15.99
C ALA A 207 7.28 5.68 17.05
N TYR A 208 8.41 5.85 17.75
CA TYR A 208 8.63 6.98 18.66
C TYR A 208 8.62 8.31 17.92
N VAL A 209 9.38 8.39 16.83
CA VAL A 209 9.49 9.60 16.00
C VAL A 209 8.15 9.94 15.37
N ARG A 210 7.47 8.95 14.77
CA ARG A 210 6.17 9.17 14.16
C ARG A 210 5.15 9.70 15.15
N LEU A 211 5.04 9.09 16.33
CA LEU A 211 4.09 9.54 17.36
C LEU A 211 4.41 10.96 17.87
N ALA A 212 5.69 11.28 18.04
CA ALA A 212 6.11 12.62 18.40
C ALA A 212 5.73 13.66 17.33
N GLU A 213 5.97 13.37 16.05
CA GLU A 213 5.60 14.24 14.93
C GLU A 213 4.10 14.48 14.83
N LEU A 214 3.29 13.45 15.05
CA LEU A 214 1.82 13.60 15.03
C LEU A 214 1.32 14.54 16.14
N TRP A 215 1.93 14.51 17.33
CA TRP A 215 1.62 15.48 18.39
C TRP A 215 2.11 16.89 18.09
N THR A 216 3.23 17.00 17.38
CA THR A 216 3.88 18.28 17.09
C THR A 216 4.01 18.46 15.59
N PRO A 217 2.90 18.70 14.87
CA PRO A 217 2.97 19.07 13.46
C PRO A 217 3.82 20.34 13.30
N TYR A 218 4.33 20.58 12.09
CA TYR A 218 5.24 21.68 11.80
C TYR A 218 4.73 23.02 12.39
N GLU A 219 5.62 23.76 13.05
CA GLU A 219 5.33 25.02 13.75
C GLU A 219 4.34 24.94 14.93
N SER A 220 4.09 23.75 15.48
CA SER A 220 3.28 23.62 16.71
C SER A 220 3.83 24.49 17.84
N LYS A 221 2.94 25.30 18.43
CA LYS A 221 3.21 26.11 19.64
C LYS A 221 2.60 25.52 20.90
N ASP A 222 2.01 24.33 20.79
CA ASP A 222 1.42 23.64 21.92
C ASP A 222 2.53 23.14 22.85
N ARG A 223 2.72 23.86 23.95
CA ARG A 223 3.75 23.59 24.95
C ARG A 223 3.58 22.20 25.58
N GLU A 224 2.35 21.74 25.79
CA GLU A 224 2.08 20.42 26.36
C GLU A 224 2.45 19.33 25.37
N ALA A 225 2.01 19.45 24.11
CA ALA A 225 2.36 18.51 23.05
C ALA A 225 3.88 18.45 22.81
N LEU A 226 4.57 19.61 22.76
CA LEU A 226 6.03 19.69 22.65
C LEU A 226 6.74 19.01 23.82
N THR A 227 6.24 19.19 25.05
CA THR A 227 6.80 18.54 26.23
C THR A 227 6.60 17.03 26.19
N ARG A 228 5.40 16.58 25.79
CA ARG A 228 5.03 15.17 25.64
C ARG A 228 5.89 14.48 24.57
N ALA A 229 6.05 15.10 23.40
CA ALA A 229 6.91 14.62 22.32
C ALA A 229 8.39 14.55 22.75
N LEU A 230 8.89 15.57 23.43
CA LEU A 230 10.28 15.58 23.93
C LEU A 230 10.53 14.46 24.93
N ALA A 231 9.60 14.22 25.86
CA ALA A 231 9.70 13.13 26.83
C ALA A 231 9.72 11.76 26.12
N LEU A 232 8.87 11.58 25.10
CA LEU A 232 8.83 10.34 24.32
C LEU A 232 10.14 10.08 23.56
N LEU A 233 10.70 11.09 22.88
CA LEU A 233 11.97 10.92 22.17
C LEU A 233 13.16 10.74 23.13
N ALA A 234 13.13 11.38 24.31
CA ALA A 234 14.12 11.15 25.35
C ALA A 234 14.06 9.71 25.89
N GLN A 235 12.86 9.13 26.03
CA GLN A 235 12.69 7.72 26.37
C GLN A 235 13.33 6.80 25.31
N ALA A 236 13.14 7.11 24.02
CA ALA A 236 13.80 6.37 22.94
C ALA A 236 15.33 6.49 23.03
N ALA A 237 15.86 7.70 23.24
CA ALA A 237 17.30 7.93 23.34
C ALA A 237 17.97 7.25 24.57
N ALA A 238 17.19 6.93 25.60
CA ALA A 238 17.67 6.17 26.76
C ALA A 238 17.74 4.65 26.51
N ARG A 239 17.28 4.17 25.35
CA ARG A 239 17.28 2.76 24.94
C ARG A 239 18.37 2.52 23.87
N PRO A 240 18.81 1.26 23.67
CA PRO A 240 19.74 0.91 22.60
C PRO A 240 19.01 0.88 21.24
N VAL A 241 18.50 2.03 20.81
CA VAL A 241 17.79 2.20 19.53
C VAL A 241 18.78 2.07 18.38
N LYS A 242 18.53 1.15 17.47
CA LYS A 242 19.49 0.70 16.44
C LYS A 242 19.59 1.67 15.25
N ASP A 243 18.49 2.36 14.96
CA ASP A 243 18.24 3.23 13.82
C ASP A 243 18.16 4.72 14.25
N ALA A 244 18.73 5.07 15.42
CA ALA A 244 18.62 6.42 15.96
C ALA A 244 19.25 7.50 15.06
N VAL A 245 20.29 7.14 14.29
CA VAL A 245 20.94 8.04 13.32
C VAL A 245 20.07 8.19 12.07
N ASP A 246 19.57 7.09 11.52
CA ASP A 246 18.73 7.09 10.31
C ASP A 246 17.44 7.90 10.50
N TRP A 247 16.96 8.00 11.74
CA TRP A 247 15.77 8.76 12.12
C TRP A 247 16.06 10.13 12.74
N ASP A 248 17.31 10.59 12.73
CA ASP A 248 17.72 11.91 13.23
C ASP A 248 17.27 12.19 14.69
N LEU A 249 17.23 11.15 15.53
CA LEU A 249 16.61 11.23 16.86
C LEU A 249 17.19 12.36 17.71
N ALA A 250 18.52 12.52 17.69
CA ALA A 250 19.20 13.58 18.44
C ALA A 250 18.87 15.00 17.91
N ALA A 251 18.77 15.16 16.59
CA ALA A 251 18.42 16.44 15.96
C ALA A 251 16.98 16.83 16.28
N ARG A 252 16.05 15.87 16.22
CA ARG A 252 14.63 16.06 16.58
C ARG A 252 14.45 16.47 18.04
N ILE A 253 15.14 15.81 18.97
CA ILE A 253 15.17 16.19 20.40
C ILE A 253 15.70 17.63 20.57
N LYS A 254 16.77 17.99 19.86
CA LYS A 254 17.35 19.34 19.91
C LYS A 254 16.36 20.40 19.42
N GLU A 255 15.64 20.12 18.33
CA GLU A 255 14.66 21.03 17.76
C GLU A 255 13.44 21.21 18.67
N LEU A 256 12.87 20.13 19.23
CA LEU A 256 11.78 20.24 20.21
C LEU A 256 12.18 21.08 21.43
N ARG A 257 13.41 20.94 21.94
CA ARG A 257 13.93 21.79 23.03
C ARG A 257 14.04 23.26 22.63
N LYS A 258 14.38 23.55 21.38
CA LYS A 258 14.44 24.92 20.85
C LYS A 258 13.04 25.53 20.75
N GLN A 259 12.08 24.80 20.19
CA GLN A 259 10.67 25.23 20.08
C GLN A 259 10.03 25.48 21.45
N LEU A 260 10.26 24.58 22.42
CA LEU A 260 9.73 24.71 23.77
C LEU A 260 10.27 25.96 24.51
N ARG A 261 11.53 26.33 24.26
CA ARG A 261 12.14 27.57 24.78
C ARG A 261 11.54 28.80 24.12
N ALA A 262 11.33 28.78 22.80
CA ALA A 262 10.71 29.88 22.07
C ALA A 262 9.29 30.19 22.58
N CYS A 263 8.50 29.15 22.87
CA CYS A 263 7.14 29.31 23.45
C CYS A 263 7.15 29.96 24.85
N GLY A 264 8.25 29.90 25.58
CA GLY A 264 8.40 30.53 26.90
C GLY A 264 8.88 31.98 26.86
N GLY A 265 9.30 32.49 25.70
CA GLY A 265 9.89 33.82 25.55
C GLY A 265 8.90 34.99 25.44
N ASP A 266 7.64 34.73 25.06
CA ASP A 266 6.62 35.78 24.88
C ASP A 266 5.93 36.22 26.18
N ALA A 267 5.98 35.41 27.24
CA ALA A 267 5.44 35.78 28.54
C ALA A 267 6.24 36.91 29.25
N GLY A 268 7.47 37.19 28.80
CA GLY A 268 8.34 38.22 29.38
C GLY A 268 8.20 39.62 28.77
N LYS A 269 7.47 39.79 27.66
CA LYS A 269 7.32 41.10 26.99
C LYS A 269 6.02 41.83 27.28
N ALA A 270 5.05 41.19 27.94
CA ALA A 270 3.76 41.81 28.28
C ALA A 270 3.73 42.49 29.67
N ALA A 271 4.83 42.51 30.42
CA ALA A 271 4.89 43.03 31.79
C ALA A 271 5.52 44.43 31.92
N THR A 272 5.65 45.20 30.83
CA THR A 272 6.07 46.60 30.88
C THR A 272 5.37 47.42 29.79
N THR A 273 4.17 47.88 30.10
CA THR A 273 3.61 49.18 29.68
C THR A 273 2.52 49.59 30.66
#